data_AF-A0A1Q3JDW9-F1
#
_entry.id   AF-A0A1Q3JDW9-F1
#
_cell.length_a   1.000
_cell.length_b   1.000
_cell.length_c   1.000
_cell.angle_alpha   90.00
_cell.angle_beta   90.00
_cell.angle_gamma   90.00
#
_symmetry.space_group_name_H-M   'P 1'
#
loop_
_entity.id
_entity.type
_entity.pdbx_description
1 polymer ?
#
loop_
_entity_poly.entity_id
_entity_poly.type
_entity_poly.pdbx_seq_one_letter_code
_entity_poly.pdbx_strand_id
1 'polypeptide(L)'
;MKKFAAANSAKRAIREAEIALDEALTRASTMMARLPELRRQAGLSATVGQVVLRHTGDTIAALVTAQSSMSLAHNALEAVRLDHHIPITAAGPDEDKPPPGVTQDLAVVANAA
;
A
#
# COMPACT_ATOMS: atom_id res chain seq x y z
N MET A 1 8.54 7.57 -25.05
CA MET A 1 7.17 7.27 -24.59
C MET A 1 7.01 5.87 -23.97
N LYS A 2 7.28 4.76 -24.68
CA LYS A 2 7.02 3.39 -24.16
C LYS A 2 7.72 3.06 -22.81
N LYS A 3 9.00 3.40 -22.65
CA LYS A 3 9.77 3.15 -21.41
C LYS A 3 9.20 3.88 -20.19
N PHE A 4 8.74 5.12 -20.39
CA PHE A 4 8.15 5.95 -19.34
C PHE A 4 6.81 5.38 -18.87
N ALA A 5 5.93 5.01 -19.80
CA ALA A 5 4.65 4.38 -19.48
C ALA A 5 4.85 3.05 -18.72
N ALA A 6 5.83 2.23 -19.14
CA ALA A 6 6.18 0.99 -18.46
C ALA A 6 6.69 1.24 -17.02
N ALA A 7 7.57 2.23 -16.82
CA ALA A 7 8.09 2.58 -15.49
C ALA A 7 6.97 3.06 -14.54
N ASN A 8 6.05 3.91 -15.01
CA ASN A 8 4.91 4.35 -14.21
C ASN A 8 3.96 3.20 -13.86
N SER A 9 3.71 2.29 -14.82
CA SER A 9 2.91 1.11 -14.56
C SER A 9 3.55 0.20 -13.50
N ALA A 10 4.86 -0.01 -13.57
CA ALA A 10 5.60 -0.81 -12.59
C ALA A 10 5.56 -0.17 -11.19
N LYS A 11 5.76 1.14 -11.11
CA LYS A 11 5.68 1.90 -9.84
C LYS A 11 4.29 1.80 -9.21
N ARG A 12 3.23 1.95 -10.01
CA ARG A 12 1.84 1.79 -9.55
C ARG A 12 1.58 0.37 -9.04
N ALA A 13 1.99 -0.65 -9.80
CA ALA A 13 1.79 -2.05 -9.42
C ALA A 13 2.50 -2.40 -8.09
N ILE A 14 3.74 -1.94 -7.90
CA ILE A 14 4.47 -2.14 -6.63
C ILE A 14 3.73 -1.46 -5.49
N ARG A 15 3.26 -0.22 -5.68
CA ARG A 15 2.53 0.51 -4.64
C ARG A 15 1.20 -0.15 -4.27
N GLU A 16 0.46 -0.63 -5.26
CA GLU A 16 -0.77 -1.40 -5.02
C GLU A 16 -0.50 -2.68 -4.23
N ALA A 17 0.60 -3.38 -4.55
CA ALA A 17 1.02 -4.56 -3.81
C ALA A 17 1.45 -4.24 -2.36
N GLU A 18 2.20 -3.15 -2.13
CA GLU A 18 2.54 -2.66 -0.78
C GLU A 18 1.28 -2.39 0.05
N ILE A 19 0.29 -1.68 -0.52
CA ILE A 19 -0.99 -1.39 0.15
C ILE A 19 -1.74 -2.68 0.51
N ALA A 20 -1.79 -3.65 -0.42
CA ALA A 20 -2.46 -4.92 -0.18
C ALA A 20 -1.79 -5.73 0.95
N LEU A 21 -0.45 -5.69 1.03
CA LEU A 21 0.31 -6.32 2.12
C LEU A 21 0.01 -5.65 3.47
N ASP A 22 -0.05 -4.33 3.51
CA ASP A 22 -0.37 -3.56 4.73
C ASP A 22 -1.78 -3.88 5.23
N GLU A 23 -2.74 -4.01 4.31
CA GLU A 23 -4.11 -4.40 4.63
C GLU A 23 -4.16 -5.84 5.19
N ALA A 24 -3.45 -6.78 4.54
CA ALA A 24 -3.36 -8.16 5.01
C ALA A 24 -2.73 -8.24 6.41
N LEU A 25 -1.65 -7.50 6.65
CA LEU A 25 -0.97 -7.41 7.95
C LEU A 25 -1.90 -6.88 9.04
N THR A 26 -2.67 -5.83 8.73
CA THR A 26 -3.67 -5.25 9.63
C THR A 26 -4.73 -6.28 10.02
N ARG A 27 -5.30 -6.99 9.04
CA ARG A 27 -6.34 -8.00 9.25
C ARG A 27 -5.81 -9.18 10.06
N ALA A 28 -4.62 -9.69 9.75
CA ALA A 28 -4.00 -10.80 10.46
C ALA A 28 -3.69 -10.44 11.93
N SER A 29 -3.12 -9.25 12.15
CA SER A 29 -2.82 -8.73 13.50
C SER A 29 -4.09 -8.55 14.33
N THR A 30 -5.16 -8.03 13.71
CA THR A 30 -6.47 -7.90 14.36
C THR A 30 -7.02 -9.26 14.79
N MET A 31 -6.95 -10.28 13.92
CA MET A 31 -7.37 -11.64 14.26
C MET A 31 -6.55 -12.22 15.42
N MET A 32 -5.23 -12.05 15.40
CA MET A 32 -4.33 -12.51 16.46
C MET A 32 -4.67 -11.86 17.81
N ALA A 33 -4.95 -10.55 17.82
CA ALA A 33 -5.32 -9.82 19.03
C ALA A 33 -6.71 -10.22 19.57
N ARG A 34 -7.67 -10.54 18.69
CA ARG A 34 -9.02 -10.94 19.11
C ARG A 34 -9.11 -12.35 19.69
N LEU A 35 -8.19 -13.25 19.34
CA LEU A 35 -8.32 -14.66 19.75
C LEU A 35 -8.26 -14.89 21.28
N PRO A 36 -7.33 -14.28 22.03
CA PRO A 36 -7.30 -14.38 23.49
C PRO A 36 -8.55 -13.78 24.15
N GLU A 37 -9.05 -12.66 23.61
CA GLU A 37 -10.28 -12.00 24.06
C GLU A 37 -11.48 -12.94 23.93
N LEU A 38 -11.66 -13.52 22.74
CA LEU A 38 -12.76 -14.43 22.44
C LEU A 38 -12.74 -15.68 23.34
N ARG A 39 -11.54 -16.22 23.64
CA ARG A 39 -11.40 -17.34 24.59
C ARG A 39 -11.90 -16.97 25.98
N ARG A 40 -11.50 -15.79 26.47
CA ARG A 40 -11.91 -15.32 27.79
C ARG A 40 -13.42 -15.12 27.86
N GLN A 41 -14.01 -14.50 26.83
CA GLN A 41 -15.46 -14.30 26.74
C GLN A 41 -16.24 -15.63 26.70
N ALA A 42 -15.68 -16.65 26.04
CA ALA A 42 -16.29 -17.97 25.92
C ALA A 42 -16.00 -18.90 27.12
N GLY A 43 -15.26 -18.44 28.14
CA GLY A 43 -14.85 -19.29 29.28
C GLY A 43 -13.94 -20.46 28.88
N LEU A 44 -13.23 -20.34 27.75
CA LEU A 44 -12.37 -21.40 27.21
C LEU A 44 -10.96 -21.32 27.81
N SER A 45 -10.33 -22.49 27.95
CA SER A 45 -8.90 -22.58 28.34
C SER A 45 -7.99 -21.87 27.33
N ALA A 46 -6.86 -21.35 27.82
CA ALA A 46 -5.85 -20.68 27.01
C ALA A 46 -5.23 -21.59 25.93
N THR A 47 -5.28 -22.91 26.10
CA THR A 47 -4.79 -23.88 25.11
C THR A 47 -5.73 -24.04 23.91
N VAL A 48 -7.01 -23.68 24.05
CA VAL A 48 -8.00 -23.80 22.98
C VAL A 48 -7.66 -22.82 21.85
N GLY A 49 -7.34 -23.33 20.67
CA GLY A 49 -6.96 -22.51 19.51
C GLY A 49 -5.54 -21.95 19.56
N GLN A 50 -4.66 -22.44 20.45
CA GLN A 50 -3.24 -22.05 20.48
C GLN A 50 -2.54 -22.28 19.13
N VAL A 51 -2.90 -23.37 18.44
CA VAL A 51 -2.43 -23.66 17.07
C VAL A 51 -2.77 -22.54 16.08
N VAL A 52 -3.95 -21.93 16.22
CA VAL A 52 -4.37 -20.80 15.38
C VAL A 52 -3.52 -19.57 15.68
N LEU A 53 -3.29 -19.23 16.96
CA LEU A 53 -2.39 -18.12 17.32
C LEU A 53 -0.99 -18.30 16.74
N ARG A 54 -0.44 -19.51 16.82
CA ARG A 54 0.89 -19.82 16.26
C ARG A 54 0.92 -19.56 14.76
N HIS A 55 0.01 -20.17 14.00
CA HIS A 55 -0.01 -20.02 12.54
C HIS A 55 -0.33 -18.59 12.09
N THR A 56 -1.16 -17.85 12.83
CA THR A 56 -1.38 -16.42 12.57
C THR A 56 -0.10 -15.62 12.83
N GLY A 57 0.66 -15.93 13.89
CA GLY A 57 1.96 -15.33 14.16
C GLY A 57 2.97 -15.59 13.04
N ASP A 58 3.07 -16.85 12.58
CA ASP A 58 3.92 -17.23 11.44
C ASP A 58 3.53 -16.45 10.17
N THR A 59 2.22 -16.28 9.94
CA THR A 59 1.69 -15.52 8.79
C THR A 59 2.07 -14.04 8.88
N ILE A 60 1.94 -13.43 10.07
CA ILE A 60 2.35 -12.03 10.30
C ILE A 60 3.85 -11.84 10.02
N ALA A 61 4.70 -12.76 10.50
CA ALA A 61 6.12 -12.72 10.24
C ALA A 61 6.42 -12.76 8.72
N ALA A 62 5.76 -13.66 7.99
CA ALA A 62 5.90 -13.75 6.54
C ALA A 62 5.45 -12.48 5.81
N LEU A 63 4.35 -11.85 6.25
CA LEU A 63 3.86 -10.59 5.70
C LEU A 63 4.85 -9.44 5.92
N VAL A 64 5.47 -9.34 7.09
CA VAL A 64 6.51 -8.34 7.38
C VAL A 64 7.73 -8.54 6.48
N THR A 65 8.17 -9.78 6.28
CA THR A 65 9.25 -10.10 5.33
C THR A 65 8.89 -9.72 3.90
N ALA A 66 7.65 -10.00 3.47
CA ALA A 66 7.17 -9.63 2.14
C ALA A 66 7.15 -8.11 1.94
N GLN A 67 6.65 -7.35 2.93
CA GLN A 67 6.62 -5.89 2.90
C GLN A 67 8.03 -5.30 2.79
N SER A 68 8.98 -5.80 3.58
CA SER A 68 10.39 -5.38 3.49
C SER A 68 10.99 -5.66 2.11
N SER A 69 10.71 -6.85 1.54
CA SER A 69 11.19 -7.22 0.20
C SER A 69 10.60 -6.34 -0.89
N MET A 70 9.31 -5.98 -0.80
CA MET A 70 8.65 -5.06 -1.73
C MET A 70 9.22 -3.64 -1.66
N SER A 71 9.49 -3.13 -0.45
CA SER A 71 10.14 -1.82 -0.28
C SER A 71 11.55 -1.79 -0.90
N LEU A 72 12.32 -2.87 -0.73
CA LEU A 72 13.62 -3.00 -1.39
C LEU A 72 13.48 -3.05 -2.93
N ALA A 73 12.47 -3.76 -3.44
CA ALA A 73 12.18 -3.80 -4.88
C ALA A 73 11.76 -2.41 -5.42
N HIS A 74 10.97 -1.66 -4.67
CA HIS A 74 10.61 -0.27 -4.98
C HIS A 74 11.87 0.61 -5.08
N ASN A 75 12.77 0.52 -4.11
CA ASN A 75 14.03 1.27 -4.13
C ASN A 75 14.94 0.84 -5.30
N ALA A 76 14.99 -0.46 -5.62
CA ALA A 76 15.74 -0.96 -6.76
C ALA A 76 15.18 -0.47 -8.10
N LEU A 77 13.86 -0.27 -8.21
CA LEU A 77 13.22 0.29 -9.40
C LEU A 77 13.71 1.72 -9.69
N GLU A 78 14.02 2.50 -8.64
CA GLU A 78 14.61 3.83 -8.80
C GLU A 78 16.02 3.76 -9.42
N ALA A 79 16.84 2.79 -9.02
CA ALA A 79 18.14 2.56 -9.66
C ALA A 79 18.00 2.20 -11.15
N VAL A 80 17.07 1.30 -11.48
CA VAL A 80 16.76 0.92 -12.88
C VAL A 80 16.29 2.13 -13.69
N ARG A 81 15.48 3.02 -13.08
CA ARG A 81 15.02 4.26 -13.71
C ARG A 81 16.20 5.18 -14.07
N LEU A 82 17.15 5.33 -13.14
CA LEU A 82 18.37 6.13 -13.33
C LEU A 82 19.25 5.56 -14.45
N ASP A 83 19.53 4.25 -14.43
CA ASP A 83 20.35 3.57 -15.46
C ASP A 83 19.77 3.74 -16.87
N HIS A 84 18.44 3.70 -16.99
CA HIS A 84 17.75 3.89 -18.26
C HIS A 84 17.40 5.34 -18.61
N HIS A 85 17.91 6.31 -17.83
CA HIS A 85 17.72 7.75 -18.06
C HIS A 85 16.24 8.15 -18.21
N ILE A 86 15.36 7.49 -17.46
CA ILE A 86 13.92 7.75 -17.51
C ILE A 86 13.65 8.99 -16.64
N PRO A 87 13.17 10.12 -17.20
CA PRO A 87 13.00 11.35 -16.44
C PRO A 87 11.89 11.23 -15.39
N ILE A 88 12.07 11.90 -14.25
CA ILE A 88 10.98 12.14 -13.30
C ILE A 88 10.13 13.28 -13.85
N THR A 89 8.87 13.00 -14.17
CA THR A 89 7.91 14.05 -14.51
C THR A 89 6.81 14.04 -13.46
N ALA A 90 6.40 15.22 -13.01
CA ALA A 90 5.13 15.38 -12.29
C ALA A 90 4.00 15.15 -13.29
N ALA A 91 3.68 13.89 -13.57
CA ALA A 91 2.40 13.56 -14.16
C ALA A 91 1.37 13.81 -13.05
N GLY A 92 0.43 14.73 -13.30
CA GLY A 92 -0.79 14.81 -12.50
C GLY A 92 -1.57 13.50 -12.57
N PRO A 93 -2.75 13.41 -11.94
CA PRO A 93 -3.63 12.25 -12.14
C PRO A 93 -3.74 11.94 -13.64
N ASP A 94 -3.83 10.65 -14.00
CA ASP A 94 -3.96 10.14 -15.39
C ASP A 94 -5.27 10.62 -16.09
N GLU A 95 -5.89 11.68 -15.60
CA GLU A 95 -6.98 12.42 -16.20
C GLU A 95 -6.45 13.27 -17.36
N ASP A 96 -7.19 13.31 -18.47
CA ASP A 96 -6.87 14.20 -19.57
C ASP A 96 -6.76 15.63 -19.05
N LYS A 97 -5.56 16.22 -19.22
CA LYS A 97 -5.37 17.63 -18.92
C LYS A 97 -6.45 18.41 -19.67
N PRO A 98 -7.26 19.25 -18.99
CA PRO A 98 -8.29 20.01 -19.68
C PRO A 98 -7.65 20.80 -20.82
N PRO A 99 -8.35 20.92 -21.98
CA PRO A 99 -7.79 21.56 -23.15
C PRO A 99 -7.27 22.96 -22.77
N PRO A 100 -6.08 23.35 -23.26
CA PRO A 100 -5.52 24.67 -22.95
C PRO A 100 -6.53 25.74 -23.38
N GLY A 101 -7.07 26.48 -22.40
CA GLY A 101 -8.11 27.49 -22.62
C GLY A 101 -9.34 27.35 -21.73
N VAL A 102 -9.52 26.26 -20.98
CA VAL A 102 -10.54 26.19 -19.92
C VAL A 102 -9.99 26.87 -18.67
N THR A 103 -9.99 28.19 -18.64
CA THR A 103 -10.04 28.91 -17.38
C THR A 103 -11.43 28.62 -16.79
N GLN A 104 -11.53 27.65 -15.88
CA GLN A 104 -12.64 27.71 -14.94
C GLN A 104 -12.48 29.03 -14.22
N ASP A 105 -13.44 29.94 -14.43
CA ASP A 105 -13.46 31.25 -13.80
C ASP A 105 -13.17 31.06 -12.32
N LEU A 106 -11.98 31.52 -11.90
CA LEU A 106 -11.56 31.44 -10.51
C LEU A 106 -12.52 32.32 -9.73
N ALA A 107 -13.55 31.72 -9.14
CA ALA A 107 -14.44 32.42 -8.24
C ALA A 107 -13.65 32.74 -6.97
N VAL A 108 -13.42 34.03 -6.73
CA VAL A 108 -12.90 34.52 -5.45
C VAL A 108 -13.95 34.16 -4.39
N VAL A 109 -13.64 33.15 -3.56
CA VAL A 109 -14.44 32.86 -2.38
C VAL A 109 -14.17 33.99 -1.39
N ALA A 110 -15.08 34.95 -1.30
CA ALA A 110 -15.07 35.91 -0.21
C ALA A 110 -15.24 35.13 1.10
N ASN A 111 -14.22 35.18 1.96
CA ASN A 111 -14.33 34.65 3.31
C ASN A 111 -15.49 35.37 4.02
N ALA A 112 -16.52 34.60 4.39
CA ALA A 112 -17.57 35.10 5.26
C ALA A 112 -16.94 35.44 6.62
N ALA A 113 -17.15 36.69 7.05
CA ALA A 113 -16.75 37.21 8.36
C ALA A 113 -17.60 36.60 9.49
#